data_AF-A0A8J2QG78-F1
#
_entry.id   AF-A0A8J2QG78-F1
#
_cell.length_a   1.000
_cell.length_b   1.000
_cell.length_c   1.000
_cell.angle_alpha   90.00
_cell.angle_beta   90.00
_cell.angle_gamma   90.00
#
_symmetry.space_group_name_H-M   'P 1'
#
loop_
_entity.id
_entity.type
_entity.pdbx_description
1 polymer ?
#
loop_
_entity_poly.entity_id
_entity_poly.type
_entity_poly.pdbx_seq_one_letter_code
_entity_poly.pdbx_strand_id
1 'polypeptide(L)'
;MQFLLNRDLLKDCENADTISIDTLALEEVLNEERAKEISELHTLSEKVSYLHTSLIYYRNAKSKMGATCYEAWKTLVKKVGGSPNTWKELGYALGIKQEDLDYITNSIKEDPADIVIKVFIQNETATLDKIIDAFVKMKRYDILKALEEPFCNLAQCFNNEDSGYHSTSKTVGTKEIVSFKNYKNDLPPALNINFVTKDSDRNPNQPSLRPSKKTENKKVDNDCPILFLTYTEDGLDTALNIHQYVNNWDSPKVEVLTLSGRREDVYPNPEKFIREYFEKADFIVPIITTGYLERIKSHSPQVPSTNDNLDFKYVNFIYNLIISHYIHATGCLNEKVRSVLPSNADVDVLREITMYPDLLPWTYETSFDDNFKAFLKKDDE
;
A
#
# COMPACT_ATOMS: atom_id res chain seq x y z
N MET A 1 30.69 -46.27 -1.72
CA MET A 1 31.92 -46.37 -2.53
C MET A 1 32.10 -45.06 -3.31
N GLN A 2 32.14 -43.93 -2.61
CA GLN A 2 32.04 -42.57 -3.20
C GLN A 2 32.90 -41.55 -2.45
N PHE A 3 33.87 -42.05 -1.68
CA PHE A 3 34.83 -41.24 -0.91
C PHE A 3 36.25 -41.30 -1.49
N LEU A 4 36.45 -42.01 -2.62
CA LEU A 4 37.77 -42.22 -3.21
C LEU A 4 38.07 -41.36 -4.44
N LEU A 5 37.08 -40.69 -5.05
CA LEU A 5 37.34 -39.80 -6.19
C LEU A 5 37.85 -38.40 -5.81
N ASN A 6 37.61 -37.94 -4.57
CA ASN A 6 37.99 -36.59 -4.13
C ASN A 6 39.47 -36.44 -3.72
N ARG A 7 40.26 -37.52 -3.70
CA ARG A 7 41.63 -37.48 -3.17
C ARG A 7 42.71 -37.35 -4.24
N ASP A 8 42.39 -37.63 -5.50
CA ASP A 8 43.35 -37.59 -6.60
C ASP A 8 43.37 -36.22 -7.32
N LEU A 9 42.39 -35.34 -7.10
CA LEU A 9 42.40 -33.96 -7.61
C LEU A 9 43.23 -32.98 -6.75
N LEU A 10 43.67 -33.39 -5.57
CA LEU A 10 44.38 -32.52 -4.60
C LEU A 10 45.87 -32.86 -4.42
N LYS A 11 46.44 -33.71 -5.28
CA LYS A 11 47.83 -34.18 -5.15
C LYS A 11 48.87 -33.40 -5.95
N ASP A 12 48.47 -32.46 -6.81
CA ASP A 12 49.39 -31.70 -7.66
C ASP A 12 49.43 -30.21 -7.31
N CYS A 13 49.50 -29.88 -6.01
CA CYS A 13 49.68 -28.50 -5.52
C CYS A 13 51.12 -28.22 -5.05
N GLU A 14 52.12 -28.77 -5.74
CA GLU A 14 53.53 -28.36 -5.62
C GLU A 14 54.06 -27.93 -6.99
N ASN A 15 53.52 -26.85 -7.56
CA ASN A 15 54.18 -25.97 -8.54
C ASN A 15 53.26 -24.78 -8.85
N ALA A 16 53.59 -23.62 -8.32
CA ALA A 16 52.70 -22.46 -8.25
C ALA A 16 52.63 -21.59 -9.53
N ASP A 17 53.17 -22.03 -10.68
CA ASP A 17 53.31 -21.13 -11.85
C ASP A 17 52.54 -21.52 -13.12
N THR A 18 51.78 -22.63 -13.15
CA THR A 18 50.86 -22.92 -14.26
C THR A 18 49.74 -23.86 -13.81
N ILE A 19 48.80 -23.38 -13.00
CA ILE A 19 47.51 -24.07 -12.84
C ILE A 19 46.58 -23.53 -13.93
N SER A 20 46.59 -24.19 -15.09
CA SER A 20 45.48 -24.08 -16.04
C SER A 20 44.29 -24.77 -15.39
N ILE A 21 43.52 -24.02 -14.58
CA ILE A 21 42.23 -24.49 -14.07
C ILE A 21 41.39 -24.84 -15.29
N ASP A 22 41.01 -26.10 -15.42
CA ASP A 22 40.11 -26.53 -16.49
C ASP A 22 38.73 -25.92 -16.25
N THR A 23 38.52 -24.74 -16.84
CA THR A 23 37.31 -23.96 -16.69
C THR A 23 36.08 -24.70 -17.23
N LEU A 24 36.27 -25.66 -18.15
CA LEU A 24 35.19 -26.47 -18.71
C LEU A 24 34.74 -27.53 -17.69
N ALA A 25 35.68 -28.22 -17.05
CA ALA A 25 35.36 -29.18 -15.98
C ALA A 25 34.67 -28.49 -14.78
N LEU A 26 35.07 -27.26 -14.45
CA LEU A 26 34.43 -26.47 -13.40
C LEU A 26 33.01 -26.02 -13.79
N GLU A 27 32.79 -25.67 -15.05
CA GLU A 27 31.47 -25.31 -15.59
C GLU A 27 30.52 -26.51 -15.64
N GLU A 28 31.02 -27.71 -15.99
CA GLU A 28 30.25 -28.96 -15.93
C GLU A 28 29.81 -29.28 -14.51
N VAL A 29 30.72 -29.23 -13.52
CA VAL A 29 30.39 -29.46 -12.10
C VAL A 29 29.34 -28.46 -11.60
N LEU A 30 29.47 -27.17 -11.93
CA LEU A 30 28.50 -26.14 -11.56
C LEU A 30 27.11 -26.38 -12.19
N ASN A 31 27.07 -26.85 -13.43
CA ASN A 31 25.81 -27.14 -14.11
C ASN A 31 25.14 -28.40 -13.55
N GLU A 32 25.90 -29.42 -13.16
CA GLU A 32 25.39 -30.61 -12.48
C GLU A 32 24.84 -30.28 -11.09
N GLU A 33 25.54 -29.47 -10.29
CA GLU A 33 25.06 -29.01 -8.98
C GLU A 33 23.77 -28.20 -9.12
N ARG A 34 23.70 -27.28 -10.09
CA ARG A 34 22.49 -26.50 -10.36
C ARG A 34 21.32 -27.38 -10.81
N ALA A 35 21.56 -28.37 -11.66
CA ALA A 35 20.52 -29.31 -12.11
C ALA A 35 19.96 -30.13 -10.93
N LYS A 36 20.83 -30.54 -10.01
CA LYS A 36 20.44 -31.24 -8.78
C LYS A 36 19.59 -30.35 -7.87
N GLU A 37 20.00 -29.11 -7.63
CA GLU A 37 19.21 -28.14 -6.82
C GLU A 37 17.83 -27.89 -7.44
N ILE A 38 17.73 -27.76 -8.77
CA ILE A 38 16.44 -27.61 -9.48
C ILE A 38 15.55 -28.86 -9.30
N SER A 39 16.12 -30.05 -9.35
CA SER A 39 15.39 -31.31 -9.12
C SER A 39 14.86 -31.45 -7.69
N GLU A 40 15.65 -31.01 -6.69
CA GLU A 40 15.25 -30.99 -5.28
C GLU A 40 14.09 -30.01 -5.05
N LEU A 41 14.13 -28.84 -5.71
CA LEU A 41 13.04 -27.85 -5.68
C LEU A 41 11.75 -28.35 -6.34
N HIS A 42 11.85 -29.07 -7.46
CA HIS A 42 10.67 -29.69 -8.09
C HIS A 42 10.02 -30.71 -7.15
N THR A 43 10.85 -31.52 -6.50
CA THR A 43 10.39 -32.51 -5.50
C THR A 43 9.71 -31.83 -4.31
N LEU A 44 10.24 -30.70 -3.85
CA LEU A 44 9.62 -29.90 -2.79
C LEU A 44 8.27 -29.33 -3.23
N SER A 45 8.21 -28.75 -4.44
CA SER A 45 6.99 -28.19 -5.03
C SER A 45 5.87 -29.23 -5.09
N GLU A 46 6.17 -30.43 -5.60
CA GLU A 46 5.23 -31.56 -5.60
C GLU A 46 4.73 -31.92 -4.19
N LYS A 47 5.63 -31.98 -3.20
CA LYS A 47 5.28 -32.32 -1.81
C LYS A 47 4.34 -31.32 -1.14
N VAL A 48 4.30 -30.07 -1.60
CA VAL A 48 3.48 -29.01 -0.98
C VAL A 48 2.33 -28.52 -1.87
N SER A 49 2.21 -29.07 -3.09
CA SER A 49 1.17 -28.74 -4.07
C SER A 49 -0.27 -28.95 -3.61
N TYR A 50 -0.48 -29.79 -2.60
CA TYR A 50 -1.80 -30.06 -2.02
C TYR A 50 -2.04 -29.30 -0.70
N LEU A 51 -1.09 -28.48 -0.27
CA LEU A 51 -1.14 -27.77 1.02
C LEU A 51 -1.55 -26.33 0.78
N HIS A 52 -2.70 -25.95 1.31
CA HIS A 52 -3.15 -24.57 1.24
C HIS A 52 -2.25 -23.66 2.08
N THR A 53 -2.01 -22.44 1.62
CA THR A 53 -1.13 -21.47 2.28
C THR A 53 -1.67 -21.08 3.65
N SER A 54 -2.99 -21.17 3.89
CA SER A 54 -3.57 -20.92 5.23
C SER A 54 -3.02 -21.85 6.33
N LEU A 55 -2.47 -23.02 5.97
CA LEU A 55 -1.90 -23.96 6.94
C LEU A 55 -0.73 -23.34 7.72
N ILE A 56 0.04 -22.42 7.12
CA ILE A 56 1.16 -21.77 7.82
C ILE A 56 0.66 -20.82 8.91
N TYR A 57 -0.62 -20.43 8.93
CA TYR A 57 -1.23 -19.60 9.98
C TYR A 57 -1.90 -20.42 11.08
N TYR A 58 -1.82 -21.75 11.03
CA TYR A 58 -2.26 -22.58 12.14
C TYR A 58 -1.41 -22.28 13.39
N ARG A 59 -2.07 -21.98 14.51
CA ARG A 59 -1.42 -21.66 15.79
C ARG A 59 -1.92 -22.62 16.86
N ASN A 60 -1.06 -23.55 17.26
CA ASN A 60 -1.29 -24.40 18.43
C ASN A 60 0.05 -24.70 19.12
N ALA A 61 0.34 -23.92 20.16
CA ALA A 61 1.60 -23.96 20.89
C ALA A 61 1.89 -25.31 21.58
N LYS A 62 0.89 -26.17 21.74
CA LYS A 62 1.03 -27.49 22.39
C LYS A 62 1.25 -28.64 21.41
N SER A 63 1.18 -28.38 20.10
CA SER A 63 1.29 -29.41 19.08
C SER A 63 2.57 -29.25 18.24
N LYS A 64 3.21 -30.36 17.89
CA LYS A 64 4.34 -30.39 16.94
C LYS A 64 3.95 -29.73 15.61
N MET A 65 2.75 -30.02 15.11
CA MET A 65 2.19 -29.42 13.90
C MET A 65 2.10 -27.89 13.98
N GLY A 66 1.58 -27.33 15.09
CA GLY A 66 1.50 -25.88 15.29
C GLY A 66 2.85 -25.19 15.35
N ALA A 67 3.86 -25.84 15.95
CA ALA A 67 5.24 -25.33 15.94
C ALA A 67 5.84 -25.33 14.51
N THR A 68 5.63 -26.42 13.76
CA THR A 68 6.08 -26.52 12.35
C THR A 68 5.43 -25.46 11.46
N CYS A 69 4.11 -25.25 11.58
CA CYS A 69 3.40 -24.20 10.85
C CYS A 69 3.93 -22.80 11.16
N TYR A 70 4.23 -22.53 12.44
CA TYR A 70 4.78 -21.24 12.86
C TYR A 70 6.20 -21.01 12.32
N GLU A 71 7.09 -21.99 12.37
CA GLU A 71 8.45 -21.85 11.84
C GLU A 71 8.46 -21.70 10.30
N ALA A 72 7.56 -22.37 9.59
CA ALA A 72 7.37 -22.16 8.15
C ALA A 72 6.91 -20.72 7.83
N TRP A 73 5.90 -20.21 8.54
CA TRP A 73 5.44 -18.84 8.40
C TRP A 73 6.53 -17.81 8.73
N LYS A 74 7.19 -17.97 9.88
CA LYS A 74 8.22 -17.06 10.37
C LYS A 74 9.41 -16.99 9.41
N THR A 75 9.83 -18.14 8.87
CA THR A 75 10.94 -18.20 7.91
C THR A 75 10.56 -17.52 6.60
N LEU A 76 9.34 -17.77 6.11
CA LEU A 76 8.82 -17.13 4.91
C LEU A 76 8.73 -15.61 5.05
N VAL A 77 8.03 -15.11 6.06
CA VAL A 77 7.85 -13.66 6.28
C VAL A 77 9.20 -12.98 6.49
N LYS A 78 10.08 -13.53 7.32
CA LYS A 78 11.40 -12.94 7.59
C LYS A 78 12.28 -12.86 6.35
N LYS A 79 12.27 -13.87 5.48
CA LYS A 79 13.10 -13.89 4.26
C LYS A 79 12.55 -12.96 3.18
N VAL A 80 11.23 -12.87 3.06
CA VAL A 80 10.55 -11.99 2.10
C VAL A 80 10.62 -10.52 2.54
N GLY A 81 10.45 -10.24 3.84
CA GLY A 81 10.57 -8.89 4.40
C GLY A 81 12.01 -8.42 4.62
N GLY A 82 12.98 -9.34 4.66
CA GLY A 82 14.40 -9.02 4.91
C GLY A 82 15.15 -8.39 3.74
N SER A 83 14.53 -8.27 2.57
CA SER A 83 15.11 -7.63 1.38
C SER A 83 14.14 -6.56 0.85
N PRO A 84 14.63 -5.36 0.47
CA PRO A 84 13.76 -4.29 -0.01
C PRO A 84 12.99 -4.75 -1.25
N ASN A 85 11.71 -4.38 -1.32
CA ASN A 85 10.77 -4.67 -2.41
C ASN A 85 10.50 -6.15 -2.75
N THR A 86 11.14 -7.11 -2.08
CA THR A 86 10.95 -8.55 -2.36
C THR A 86 9.52 -9.02 -2.11
N TRP A 87 8.85 -8.46 -1.10
CA TRP A 87 7.42 -8.71 -0.85
C TRP A 87 6.52 -8.22 -1.99
N LYS A 88 6.87 -7.12 -2.65
CA LYS A 88 6.10 -6.53 -3.75
C LYS A 88 6.26 -7.36 -5.02
N GLU A 89 7.50 -7.77 -5.31
CA GLU A 89 7.82 -8.70 -6.41
C GLU A 89 7.12 -10.06 -6.24
N LEU A 90 7.12 -10.60 -5.02
CA LEU A 90 6.37 -11.81 -4.69
C LEU A 90 4.87 -11.62 -4.93
N GLY A 91 4.31 -10.49 -4.51
CA GLY A 91 2.92 -10.17 -4.73
C GLY A 91 2.52 -10.19 -6.22
N TYR A 92 3.34 -9.59 -7.09
CA TYR A 92 3.13 -9.67 -8.54
C TYR A 92 3.23 -11.10 -9.07
N ALA A 93 4.24 -11.86 -8.63
CA ALA A 93 4.45 -13.23 -9.07
C ALA A 93 3.30 -14.17 -8.67
N LEU A 94 2.62 -13.85 -7.55
CA LEU A 94 1.42 -14.54 -7.06
C LEU A 94 0.11 -14.05 -7.73
N GLY A 95 0.19 -13.05 -8.62
CA GLY A 95 -0.97 -12.53 -9.36
C GLY A 95 -1.84 -11.57 -8.56
N ILE A 96 -1.32 -10.97 -7.49
CA ILE A 96 -2.01 -9.90 -6.75
C ILE A 96 -2.01 -8.63 -7.62
N LYS A 97 -3.13 -7.90 -7.60
CA LYS A 97 -3.29 -6.70 -8.43
C LYS A 97 -2.32 -5.61 -7.97
N GLN A 98 -1.83 -4.83 -8.94
CA GLN A 98 -1.04 -3.63 -8.73
C GLN A 98 -1.66 -2.70 -7.66
N GLU A 99 -2.98 -2.47 -7.77
CA GLU A 99 -3.76 -1.62 -6.86
C GLU A 99 -3.69 -2.10 -5.40
N ASP A 100 -3.78 -3.42 -5.18
CA ASP A 100 -3.69 -4.02 -3.85
C ASP A 100 -2.27 -3.90 -3.29
N LEU A 101 -1.24 -4.07 -4.12
CA LEU A 101 0.16 -3.90 -3.72
C LEU A 101 0.51 -2.44 -3.41
N ASP A 102 -0.05 -1.50 -4.14
CA ASP A 102 0.13 -0.08 -3.89
C ASP A 102 -0.64 0.37 -2.63
N TYR A 103 -1.81 -0.21 -2.36
CA TYR A 103 -2.49 -0.05 -1.07
C TYR A 103 -1.64 -0.61 0.08
N ILE A 104 -1.05 -1.80 -0.07
CA ILE A 104 -0.13 -2.37 0.93
C ILE A 104 1.08 -1.46 1.15
N THR A 105 1.65 -0.90 0.08
CA THR A 105 2.80 0.00 0.14
C THR A 105 2.50 1.27 0.95
N ASN A 106 1.32 1.86 0.75
CA ASN A 106 1.03 3.22 1.22
C ASN A 106 0.17 3.29 2.48
N SER A 107 -0.64 2.26 2.76
CA SER A 107 -1.68 2.31 3.80
C SER A 107 -1.48 1.31 4.95
N ILE A 108 -0.66 0.28 4.77
CA ILE A 108 -0.47 -0.78 5.76
C ILE A 108 0.71 -0.48 6.67
N LYS A 109 0.48 -0.54 7.99
CA LYS A 109 1.51 -0.37 9.03
C LYS A 109 2.14 -1.67 9.50
N GLU A 110 1.51 -2.81 9.17
CA GLU A 110 1.98 -4.15 9.49
C GLU A 110 3.08 -4.60 8.51
N ASP A 111 3.68 -5.77 8.76
CA ASP A 111 4.69 -6.32 7.86
C ASP A 111 4.07 -6.58 6.48
N PRO A 112 4.52 -5.89 5.41
CA PRO A 112 3.91 -6.01 4.09
C PRO A 112 4.08 -7.41 3.49
N ALA A 113 5.10 -8.17 3.91
CA ALA A 113 5.28 -9.56 3.49
C ALA A 113 4.19 -10.47 4.07
N ASP A 114 3.84 -10.30 5.35
CA ASP A 114 2.74 -11.05 5.99
C ASP A 114 1.40 -10.74 5.32
N ILE A 115 1.19 -9.48 4.95
CA ILE A 115 -0.07 -9.01 4.36
C ILE A 115 -0.23 -9.51 2.93
N VAL A 116 0.83 -9.51 2.12
CA VAL A 116 0.81 -10.12 0.77
C VAL A 116 0.44 -11.60 0.83
N ILE A 117 0.99 -12.34 1.79
CA ILE A 117 0.67 -13.75 1.97
C ILE A 117 -0.79 -13.94 2.40
N LYS A 118 -1.29 -13.12 3.34
CA LYS A 118 -2.70 -13.12 3.75
C LYS A 118 -3.64 -12.83 2.57
N VAL A 119 -3.28 -11.87 1.70
CA VAL A 119 -4.06 -11.57 0.49
C VAL A 119 -4.11 -12.79 -0.43
N PHE A 120 -2.97 -13.43 -0.67
CA PHE A 120 -2.87 -14.63 -1.50
C PHE A 120 -3.72 -15.79 -0.95
N ILE A 121 -3.73 -16.01 0.37
CA ILE A 121 -4.49 -17.08 1.04
C ILE A 121 -5.99 -17.03 0.74
N GLN A 122 -6.55 -15.88 0.38
CA GLN A 122 -7.98 -15.79 0.10
C GLN A 122 -8.40 -16.50 -1.19
N ASN A 123 -7.46 -16.85 -2.06
CA ASN A 123 -7.73 -17.66 -3.24
C ASN A 123 -7.83 -19.14 -2.84
N GLU A 124 -8.92 -19.83 -3.22
CA GLU A 124 -9.14 -21.26 -2.89
C GLU A 124 -8.05 -22.19 -3.42
N THR A 125 -7.32 -21.75 -4.45
CA THR A 125 -6.21 -22.48 -5.05
C THR A 125 -4.84 -21.99 -4.53
N ALA A 126 -4.78 -21.22 -3.44
CA ALA A 126 -3.55 -20.66 -2.90
C ALA A 126 -2.70 -21.71 -2.20
N THR A 127 -2.00 -22.54 -2.97
CA THR A 127 -1.15 -23.63 -2.48
C THR A 127 0.30 -23.19 -2.33
N LEU A 128 1.06 -23.89 -1.47
CA LEU A 128 2.46 -23.54 -1.14
C LEU A 128 3.43 -23.74 -2.31
N ASP A 129 3.12 -24.62 -3.27
CA ASP A 129 3.87 -24.81 -4.52
C ASP A 129 3.88 -23.53 -5.36
N LYS A 130 2.77 -22.79 -5.42
CA LYS A 130 2.69 -21.52 -6.15
C LYS A 130 3.62 -20.45 -5.57
N ILE A 131 3.89 -20.50 -4.27
CA ILE A 131 4.88 -19.64 -3.61
C ILE A 131 6.29 -20.07 -3.99
N ILE A 132 6.57 -21.37 -4.04
CA ILE A 132 7.85 -21.90 -4.53
C ILE A 132 8.07 -21.48 -5.99
N ASP A 133 7.09 -21.69 -6.86
CA ASP A 133 7.14 -21.33 -8.27
C ASP A 133 7.34 -19.82 -8.47
N ALA A 134 6.73 -18.99 -7.61
CA ALA A 134 6.96 -17.56 -7.61
C ALA A 134 8.42 -17.22 -7.31
N PHE A 135 9.04 -17.82 -6.28
CA PHE A 135 10.46 -17.60 -5.99
C PHE A 135 11.40 -18.15 -7.06
N VAL A 136 11.05 -19.26 -7.72
CA VAL A 136 11.79 -19.79 -8.87
C VAL A 136 11.77 -18.77 -10.02
N LYS A 137 10.60 -18.19 -10.34
CA LYS A 137 10.47 -17.12 -11.35
C LYS A 137 11.26 -15.87 -10.99
N MET A 138 11.27 -15.51 -9.71
CA MET A 138 12.05 -14.38 -9.17
C MET A 138 13.56 -14.68 -9.08
N LYS A 139 13.99 -15.92 -9.33
CA LYS A 139 15.39 -16.39 -9.17
C LYS A 139 15.94 -16.17 -7.75
N ARG A 140 15.07 -16.21 -6.74
CA ARG A 140 15.42 -16.03 -5.31
C ARG A 140 15.71 -17.36 -4.63
N TYR A 141 16.78 -18.02 -5.10
CA TYR A 141 17.22 -19.33 -4.58
C TYR A 141 17.67 -19.28 -3.11
N ASP A 142 18.10 -18.12 -2.63
CA ASP A 142 18.44 -17.87 -1.22
C ASP A 142 17.23 -18.04 -0.29
N ILE A 143 16.03 -17.66 -0.76
CA ILE A 143 14.77 -17.83 -0.03
C ILE A 143 14.33 -19.28 -0.12
N LEU A 144 14.39 -19.88 -1.32
CA LEU A 144 14.02 -21.28 -1.55
C LEU A 144 14.81 -22.24 -0.64
N LYS A 145 16.13 -22.04 -0.54
CA LYS A 145 17.01 -22.84 0.33
C LYS A 145 16.65 -22.70 1.81
N ALA A 146 16.16 -21.54 2.23
CA ALA A 146 15.70 -21.33 3.60
C ALA A 146 14.32 -21.94 3.87
N LEU A 147 13.50 -22.14 2.84
CA LEU A 147 12.14 -22.69 2.96
C LEU A 147 12.07 -24.21 2.83
N GLU A 148 13.12 -24.83 2.27
CA GLU A 148 13.17 -26.27 2.00
C GLU A 148 12.84 -27.13 3.22
N GLU A 149 13.58 -26.96 4.31
CA GLU A 149 13.37 -27.72 5.55
C GLU A 149 12.01 -27.40 6.20
N PRO A 150 11.63 -26.13 6.44
CA PRO A 150 10.32 -25.81 7.00
C PRO A 150 9.13 -26.36 6.20
N PHE A 151 9.20 -26.31 4.86
CA PHE A 151 8.12 -26.79 4.00
C PHE A 151 8.09 -28.32 3.90
N CYS A 152 9.26 -28.98 3.91
CA CYS A 152 9.33 -30.44 4.03
C CYS A 152 8.70 -30.93 5.35
N ASN A 153 9.05 -30.29 6.47
CA ASN A 153 8.51 -30.63 7.78
C ASN A 153 7.00 -30.40 7.83
N LEU A 154 6.52 -29.34 7.18
CA LEU A 154 5.09 -29.05 7.06
C LEU A 154 4.39 -30.11 6.21
N ALA A 155 4.93 -30.48 5.05
CA ALA A 155 4.38 -31.55 4.23
C ALA A 155 4.26 -32.88 4.99
N GLN A 156 5.28 -33.24 5.79
CA GLN A 156 5.25 -34.45 6.63
C GLN A 156 4.13 -34.42 7.67
N CYS A 157 3.79 -33.26 8.24
CA CYS A 157 2.69 -33.14 9.21
C CYS A 157 1.31 -33.39 8.59
N PHE A 158 1.17 -33.22 7.28
CA PHE A 158 -0.11 -33.30 6.56
C PHE A 158 -0.14 -34.41 5.50
N ASN A 159 0.91 -35.24 5.41
CA ASN A 159 0.92 -36.42 4.54
C ASN A 159 0.31 -37.60 5.31
N ASN A 160 -0.84 -38.09 4.85
CA ASN A 160 -1.68 -39.08 5.54
C ASN A 160 -1.12 -40.52 5.59
N GLU A 161 0.17 -40.74 5.35
CA GLU A 161 0.74 -42.09 5.49
C GLU A 161 1.04 -42.46 6.96
N ASP A 162 1.01 -41.51 7.90
CA ASP A 162 1.41 -41.78 9.31
C ASP A 162 0.46 -41.23 10.41
N SER A 163 -0.66 -40.59 10.09
CA SER A 163 -1.61 -40.10 11.11
C SER A 163 -3.03 -40.60 10.85
N GLY A 164 -3.47 -41.56 11.68
CA GLY A 164 -4.75 -42.26 11.60
C GLY A 164 -6.01 -41.42 11.85
N TYR A 165 -6.27 -40.41 11.01
CA TYR A 165 -7.57 -39.77 10.90
C TYR A 165 -8.06 -39.87 9.46
N HIS A 166 -8.94 -40.86 9.23
CA HIS A 166 -9.63 -41.04 7.96
C HIS A 166 -10.53 -39.85 7.64
N SER A 167 -10.30 -39.23 6.49
CA SER A 167 -11.39 -38.70 5.67
C SER A 167 -11.48 -39.53 4.40
N THR A 168 -12.65 -40.13 4.22
CA THR A 168 -13.00 -41.04 3.15
C THR A 168 -13.18 -40.30 1.84
N SER A 169 -12.16 -40.33 0.98
CA SER A 169 -12.35 -40.17 -0.47
C SER A 169 -11.27 -40.97 -1.20
N LYS A 170 -11.64 -42.19 -1.59
CA LYS A 170 -10.89 -42.99 -2.55
C LYS A 170 -11.01 -42.31 -3.93
N THR A 171 -9.97 -41.62 -4.36
CA THR A 171 -9.67 -41.44 -5.79
C THR A 171 -8.17 -41.23 -5.98
N VAL A 172 -7.56 -42.18 -6.68
CA VAL A 172 -6.18 -42.13 -7.14
C VAL A 172 -6.07 -41.02 -8.19
N GLY A 173 -5.28 -39.97 -7.91
CA GLY A 173 -4.83 -39.02 -8.94
C GLY A 173 -4.77 -37.55 -8.54
N THR A 174 -5.56 -37.09 -7.57
CA THR A 174 -5.55 -35.67 -7.15
C THR A 174 -5.72 -35.60 -5.64
N LYS A 175 -4.63 -35.28 -4.92
CA LYS A 175 -4.73 -34.99 -3.48
C LYS A 175 -5.62 -33.76 -3.30
N GLU A 176 -6.70 -33.90 -2.54
CA GLU A 176 -7.59 -32.79 -2.19
C GLU A 176 -6.80 -31.74 -1.39
N ILE A 177 -7.03 -30.45 -1.68
CA ILE A 177 -6.29 -29.36 -1.05
C ILE A 177 -6.60 -29.33 0.46
N VAL A 178 -5.58 -29.58 1.28
CA VAL A 178 -5.69 -29.53 2.73
C VAL A 178 -5.69 -28.08 3.18
N SER A 179 -6.77 -27.63 3.83
CA SER A 179 -6.93 -26.26 4.30
C SER A 179 -7.61 -26.20 5.67
N PHE A 180 -7.27 -25.20 6.48
CA PHE A 180 -8.06 -24.83 7.65
C PHE A 180 -9.04 -23.72 7.27
N LYS A 181 -10.35 -23.97 7.42
CA LYS A 181 -11.42 -23.00 7.14
C LYS A 181 -11.62 -21.94 8.24
N ASN A 182 -10.92 -22.07 9.38
CA ASN A 182 -11.11 -21.24 10.58
C ASN A 182 -9.90 -20.35 10.90
N TYR A 183 -9.25 -19.75 9.90
CA TYR A 183 -8.29 -18.67 10.18
C TYR A 183 -9.03 -17.34 10.26
N LYS A 184 -8.71 -16.51 11.25
CA LYS A 184 -9.32 -15.18 11.41
C LYS A 184 -8.76 -14.29 10.29
N ASN A 185 -9.60 -13.89 9.33
CA ASN A 185 -9.21 -12.94 8.32
C ASN A 185 -9.17 -11.53 8.95
N ASP A 186 -7.96 -11.06 9.22
CA ASP A 186 -7.64 -9.76 9.81
C ASP A 186 -7.24 -8.72 8.75
N LEU A 187 -7.42 -9.04 7.46
CA LEU A 187 -7.15 -8.09 6.39
C LEU A 187 -8.12 -6.90 6.46
N PRO A 188 -7.64 -5.69 6.13
CA PRO A 188 -8.51 -4.54 5.92
C PRO A 188 -9.61 -4.83 4.91
N PRO A 189 -10.80 -4.21 5.05
CA PRO A 189 -11.93 -4.45 4.14
C PRO A 189 -11.58 -4.30 2.66
N ALA A 190 -10.68 -3.36 2.33
CA ALA A 190 -10.21 -3.10 0.96
C ALA A 190 -9.50 -4.30 0.32
N LEU A 191 -8.84 -5.13 1.13
CA LEU A 191 -8.09 -6.30 0.66
C LEU A 191 -8.87 -7.61 0.85
N ASN A 192 -10.07 -7.57 1.42
CA ASN A 192 -10.80 -8.77 1.81
C ASN A 192 -11.83 -9.18 0.75
N ILE A 193 -11.63 -10.35 0.13
CA ILE A 193 -12.45 -10.83 -0.99
C ILE A 193 -13.94 -10.93 -0.61
N ASN A 194 -14.27 -11.26 0.66
CA ASN A 194 -15.66 -11.38 1.12
C ASN A 194 -16.40 -10.04 1.23
N PHE A 195 -15.69 -8.94 1.37
CA PHE A 195 -16.25 -7.59 1.34
C PHE A 195 -16.26 -7.06 -0.09
N VAL A 196 -15.21 -7.32 -0.87
CA VAL A 196 -15.09 -6.93 -2.29
C VAL A 196 -16.13 -7.64 -3.18
N THR A 197 -16.51 -8.90 -2.90
CA THR A 197 -17.53 -9.64 -3.67
C THR A 197 -18.97 -9.40 -3.23
N LYS A 198 -19.22 -8.91 -2.01
CA LYS A 198 -20.59 -8.52 -1.59
C LYS A 198 -21.13 -7.29 -2.32
N ASP A 199 -20.24 -6.52 -2.94
CA ASP A 199 -20.60 -5.36 -3.76
C ASP A 199 -20.99 -5.75 -5.20
N SER A 200 -20.77 -7.00 -5.65
CA SER A 200 -21.13 -7.40 -7.02
C SER A 200 -22.58 -7.86 -7.21
N ASP A 201 -23.29 -8.26 -6.16
CA ASP A 201 -24.68 -8.80 -6.23
C ASP A 201 -25.74 -7.92 -5.56
N ARG A 202 -25.41 -6.67 -5.21
CA ARG A 202 -26.38 -5.69 -4.70
C ARG A 202 -26.48 -4.52 -5.67
N ASN A 203 -27.47 -4.57 -6.56
CA ASN A 203 -28.08 -3.35 -7.06
C ASN A 203 -28.93 -2.74 -5.93
N PRO A 204 -28.39 -1.72 -5.26
CA PRO A 204 -29.07 -0.44 -5.24
C PRO A 204 -28.09 0.67 -5.62
N ASN A 205 -28.40 1.38 -6.71
CA ASN A 205 -27.93 2.72 -7.09
C ASN A 205 -26.75 3.26 -6.26
N GLN A 206 -25.54 2.80 -6.58
CA GLN A 206 -24.30 3.40 -6.11
C GLN A 206 -23.66 4.20 -7.26
N PRO A 207 -23.10 5.40 -6.99
CA PRO A 207 -22.44 6.21 -8.00
C PRO A 207 -21.19 5.49 -8.53
N SER A 208 -21.01 5.51 -9.84
CA SER A 208 -19.85 4.94 -10.54
C SER A 208 -18.53 5.55 -10.06
N LEU A 209 -17.66 4.72 -9.47
CA LEU A 209 -16.22 4.99 -9.26
C LEU A 209 -15.34 4.43 -10.39
N ARG A 210 -15.84 4.42 -11.62
CA ARG A 210 -14.97 4.46 -12.80
C ARG A 210 -14.76 5.93 -13.17
N PRO A 211 -13.54 6.38 -13.53
CA PRO A 211 -13.42 7.58 -14.35
C PRO A 211 -14.32 7.34 -15.56
N SER A 212 -15.28 8.22 -15.78
CA SER A 212 -16.06 8.19 -17.01
C SER A 212 -15.04 8.22 -18.15
N LYS A 213 -15.20 7.30 -19.10
CA LYS A 213 -14.54 7.44 -20.40
C LYS A 213 -14.90 8.82 -20.93
N LYS A 214 -13.93 9.74 -20.93
CA LYS A 214 -13.95 11.05 -21.59
C LYS A 214 -15.37 11.59 -21.78
N THR A 215 -16.02 11.99 -20.70
CA THR A 215 -17.10 12.96 -20.82
C THR A 215 -16.44 14.30 -20.59
N GLU A 216 -16.45 15.14 -21.61
CA GLU A 216 -16.03 16.53 -21.57
C GLU A 216 -16.39 17.17 -20.22
N ASN A 217 -15.41 17.84 -19.61
CA ASN A 217 -15.52 18.58 -18.35
C ASN A 217 -16.75 19.50 -18.35
N LYS A 218 -17.90 19.00 -17.90
CA LYS A 218 -18.95 19.87 -17.38
C LYS A 218 -18.56 20.19 -15.95
N LYS A 219 -17.79 21.28 -15.79
CA LYS A 219 -17.65 21.98 -14.51
C LYS A 219 -19.07 22.13 -13.94
N VAL A 220 -19.26 21.74 -12.68
CA VAL A 220 -20.51 22.00 -11.97
C VAL A 220 -20.66 23.52 -11.96
N ASP A 221 -21.62 24.04 -12.71
CA ASP A 221 -21.89 25.48 -12.80
C ASP A 221 -22.47 25.91 -11.45
N ASN A 222 -21.60 26.33 -10.54
CA ASN A 222 -22.03 27.10 -9.37
C ASN A 222 -22.24 28.55 -9.83
N ASP A 223 -23.36 29.15 -9.43
CA ASP A 223 -23.70 30.55 -9.76
C ASP A 223 -22.63 31.55 -9.29
N CYS A 224 -21.76 31.16 -8.34
CA CYS A 224 -20.61 31.91 -7.87
C CYS A 224 -19.44 30.98 -7.52
N PRO A 225 -18.17 31.41 -7.76
CA PRO A 225 -17.00 30.62 -7.39
C PRO A 225 -16.91 30.41 -5.87
N ILE A 226 -16.51 29.22 -5.44
CA ILE A 226 -16.38 28.84 -4.02
C ILE A 226 -14.90 28.67 -3.65
N LEU A 227 -14.44 29.44 -2.66
CA LEU A 227 -13.13 29.31 -2.03
C LEU A 227 -13.27 28.57 -0.69
N PHE A 228 -12.72 27.37 -0.60
CA PHE A 228 -12.72 26.60 0.64
C PHE A 228 -11.39 26.81 1.38
N LEU A 229 -11.43 27.62 2.44
CA LEU A 229 -10.27 27.87 3.30
C LEU A 229 -10.03 26.72 4.26
N THR A 230 -8.76 26.37 4.47
CA THR A 230 -8.33 25.42 5.50
C THR A 230 -7.12 25.98 6.25
N TYR A 231 -7.20 26.03 7.58
CA TYR A 231 -6.23 26.71 8.42
C TYR A 231 -6.20 26.15 9.85
N THR A 232 -5.10 26.37 10.54
CA THR A 232 -4.93 26.14 11.98
C THR A 232 -5.09 27.45 12.77
N GLU A 233 -5.05 27.40 14.10
CA GLU A 233 -5.30 28.57 14.96
C GLU A 233 -4.41 29.78 14.62
N ASP A 234 -3.14 29.53 14.33
CA ASP A 234 -2.14 30.53 13.94
C ASP A 234 -2.35 31.10 12.52
N GLY A 235 -3.31 30.57 11.75
CA GLY A 235 -3.75 31.11 10.46
C GLY A 235 -5.11 31.82 10.50
N LEU A 236 -5.74 31.94 11.68
CA LEU A 236 -7.08 32.51 11.82
C LEU A 236 -7.16 33.97 11.35
N ASP A 237 -6.17 34.79 11.71
CA ASP A 237 -6.15 36.21 11.32
C ASP A 237 -6.08 36.36 9.80
N THR A 238 -5.23 35.57 9.14
CA THR A 238 -5.15 35.53 7.67
C THR A 238 -6.46 35.04 7.04
N ALA A 239 -7.14 34.06 7.64
CA ALA A 239 -8.45 33.59 7.17
C ALA A 239 -9.52 34.69 7.22
N LEU A 240 -9.55 35.45 8.33
CA LEU A 240 -10.46 36.58 8.50
C LEU A 240 -10.14 37.71 7.51
N ASN A 241 -8.86 38.00 7.29
CA ASN A 241 -8.43 38.99 6.31
C ASN A 241 -8.86 38.60 4.89
N ILE A 242 -8.62 37.35 4.47
CA ILE A 242 -9.07 36.82 3.18
C ILE A 242 -10.59 36.99 3.04
N HIS A 243 -11.36 36.63 4.06
CA HIS A 243 -12.81 36.78 4.04
C HIS A 243 -13.24 38.26 3.87
N GLN A 244 -12.53 39.20 4.51
CA GLN A 244 -12.78 40.63 4.33
C GLN A 244 -12.40 41.12 2.94
N TYR A 245 -11.27 40.68 2.40
CA TYR A 245 -10.82 41.04 1.06
C TYR A 245 -11.84 40.61 0.02
N VAL A 246 -12.26 39.33 0.05
CA VAL A 246 -13.24 38.79 -0.89
C VAL A 246 -14.60 39.47 -0.76
N ASN A 247 -15.04 39.81 0.46
CA ASN A 247 -16.29 40.56 0.67
C ASN A 247 -16.25 41.97 0.06
N ASN A 248 -15.06 42.57 -0.06
CA ASN A 248 -14.87 43.91 -0.62
C ASN A 248 -14.64 43.91 -2.14
N TRP A 249 -14.68 42.75 -2.81
CA TRP A 249 -14.54 42.68 -4.26
C TRP A 249 -15.84 43.09 -4.96
N ASP A 250 -15.73 44.02 -5.92
CA ASP A 250 -16.87 44.46 -6.73
C ASP A 250 -17.39 43.36 -7.68
N SER A 251 -16.50 42.49 -8.16
CA SER A 251 -16.79 41.34 -9.04
C SER A 251 -15.53 40.47 -9.24
N PRO A 252 -15.62 39.14 -9.40
CA PRO A 252 -16.83 38.31 -9.25
C PRO A 252 -17.27 38.17 -7.80
N LYS A 253 -18.55 37.90 -7.57
CA LYS A 253 -19.06 37.54 -6.23
C LYS A 253 -18.59 36.12 -5.92
N VAL A 254 -17.81 35.97 -4.86
CA VAL A 254 -17.17 34.70 -4.48
C VAL A 254 -17.65 34.29 -3.10
N GLU A 255 -17.97 33.01 -2.92
CA GLU A 255 -18.32 32.45 -1.63
C GLU A 255 -17.05 31.95 -0.92
N VAL A 256 -16.80 32.44 0.31
CA VAL A 256 -15.72 31.96 1.16
C VAL A 256 -16.29 30.98 2.19
N LEU A 257 -15.80 29.73 2.15
CA LEU A 257 -16.24 28.65 3.02
C LEU A 257 -15.17 28.35 4.07
N THR A 258 -15.60 28.31 5.34
CA THR A 258 -14.84 27.77 6.48
C THR A 258 -15.73 26.78 7.24
N LEU A 259 -15.14 25.79 7.90
CA LEU A 259 -15.91 24.82 8.69
C LEU A 259 -16.55 25.48 9.90
N SER A 260 -15.84 26.39 10.57
CA SER A 260 -16.39 27.14 11.70
C SER A 260 -17.51 28.10 11.26
N GLY A 261 -17.43 28.67 10.06
CA GLY A 261 -18.49 29.53 9.50
C GLY A 261 -19.77 28.77 9.15
N ARG A 262 -19.68 27.46 8.91
CA ARG A 262 -20.81 26.55 8.60
C ARG A 262 -21.06 25.53 9.70
N ARG A 263 -20.77 25.88 10.96
CA ARG A 263 -20.79 24.94 12.11
C ARG A 263 -22.05 24.08 12.18
N GLU A 264 -23.23 24.66 12.00
CA GLU A 264 -24.52 23.96 12.12
C GLU A 264 -24.70 22.90 11.02
N ASP A 265 -24.18 23.14 9.82
CA ASP A 265 -24.24 22.20 8.70
C ASP A 265 -23.15 21.11 8.80
N VAL A 266 -22.00 21.46 9.39
CA VAL A 266 -20.84 20.58 9.55
C VAL A 266 -21.04 19.60 10.72
N TYR A 267 -21.64 20.03 11.82
CA TYR A 267 -21.75 19.24 13.05
C TYR A 267 -22.44 17.87 12.89
N PRO A 268 -23.54 17.72 12.13
CA PRO A 268 -24.23 16.44 11.97
C PRO A 268 -23.40 15.38 11.24
N ASN A 269 -22.64 15.76 10.22
CA ASN A 269 -21.79 14.85 9.46
C ASN A 269 -20.61 15.60 8.79
N PRO A 270 -19.52 15.85 9.54
CA PRO A 270 -18.45 16.72 9.08
C PRO A 270 -17.69 16.14 7.90
N GLU A 271 -17.42 14.83 7.88
CA GLU A 271 -16.70 14.19 6.78
C GLU A 271 -17.49 14.24 5.46
N LYS A 272 -18.81 14.02 5.52
CA LYS A 272 -19.68 14.13 4.34
C LYS A 272 -19.71 15.55 3.82
N PHE A 273 -19.89 16.53 4.71
CA PHE A 273 -19.90 17.95 4.35
C PHE A 273 -18.57 18.33 3.67
N ILE A 274 -17.45 17.97 4.28
CA ILE A 274 -16.12 18.29 3.75
C ILE A 274 -15.94 17.68 2.35
N ARG A 275 -16.31 16.42 2.12
CA ARG A 275 -16.18 15.79 0.79
C ARG A 275 -17.05 16.48 -0.25
N GLU A 276 -18.30 16.79 0.09
CA GLU A 276 -19.23 17.45 -0.82
C GLU A 276 -18.73 18.85 -1.23
N TYR A 277 -18.28 19.66 -0.27
CA TYR A 277 -17.75 20.99 -0.57
C TYR A 277 -16.33 20.96 -1.15
N PHE A 278 -15.54 19.93 -0.84
CA PHE A 278 -14.26 19.71 -1.52
C PHE A 278 -14.48 19.46 -3.01
N GLU A 279 -15.54 18.73 -3.41
CA GLU A 279 -15.88 18.54 -4.82
C GLU A 279 -16.42 19.83 -5.44
N LYS A 280 -17.33 20.54 -4.76
CA LYS A 280 -17.97 21.76 -5.28
C LYS A 280 -17.07 22.98 -5.31
N ALA A 281 -16.05 23.07 -4.45
CA ALA A 281 -15.17 24.23 -4.39
C ALA A 281 -14.44 24.43 -5.72
N ASP A 282 -14.27 25.68 -6.16
CA ASP A 282 -13.43 26.01 -7.31
C ASP A 282 -11.96 25.98 -6.89
N PHE A 283 -11.66 26.54 -5.72
CA PHE A 283 -10.33 26.48 -5.14
C PHE A 283 -10.36 26.04 -3.68
N ILE A 284 -9.40 25.19 -3.32
CA ILE A 284 -9.05 24.92 -1.93
C ILE A 284 -7.89 25.83 -1.57
N VAL A 285 -8.01 26.55 -0.47
CA VAL A 285 -7.06 27.58 -0.06
C VAL A 285 -6.46 27.24 1.31
N PRO A 286 -5.38 26.44 1.34
CA PRO A 286 -4.60 26.19 2.54
C PRO A 286 -3.86 27.45 3.00
N ILE A 287 -4.05 27.84 4.26
CA ILE A 287 -3.24 28.88 4.89
C ILE A 287 -2.05 28.19 5.55
N ILE A 288 -0.89 28.34 4.94
CA ILE A 288 0.31 27.60 5.32
C ILE A 288 1.05 28.35 6.42
N THR A 289 0.89 27.84 7.63
CA THR A 289 1.58 28.29 8.85
C THR A 289 2.43 27.16 9.42
N THR A 290 3.23 27.44 10.45
CA THR A 290 3.96 26.41 11.20
C THR A 290 2.98 25.39 11.77
N GLY A 291 1.88 25.85 12.38
CA GLY A 291 0.83 24.98 12.91
C GLY A 291 0.16 24.11 11.85
N TYR A 292 -0.05 24.65 10.64
CA TYR A 292 -0.64 23.90 9.53
C TYR A 292 0.27 22.74 9.12
N LEU A 293 1.56 23.02 8.90
CA LEU A 293 2.55 22.01 8.50
C LEU A 293 2.76 20.95 9.59
N GLU A 294 2.80 21.34 10.85
CA GLU A 294 2.86 20.39 11.98
C GLU A 294 1.65 19.46 12.01
N ARG A 295 0.45 19.97 11.68
CA ARG A 295 -0.79 19.19 11.75
C ARG A 295 -0.90 18.15 10.64
N ILE A 296 -0.33 18.42 9.47
CA ILE A 296 -0.34 17.50 8.32
C ILE A 296 0.83 16.50 8.33
N LYS A 297 1.82 16.66 9.23
CA LYS A 297 2.92 15.70 9.37
C LYS A 297 2.39 14.34 9.82
N SER A 298 2.78 13.29 9.11
CA SER A 298 2.33 11.90 9.29
C SER A 298 2.64 11.28 10.66
N HIS A 299 3.46 11.95 11.47
CA HIS A 299 3.93 11.50 12.80
C HIS A 299 3.32 12.29 13.96
N SER A 300 2.42 13.26 13.72
CA SER A 300 1.74 13.93 14.83
C SER A 300 0.89 12.91 15.59
N PRO A 301 1.08 12.74 16.92
CA PRO A 301 0.16 11.94 17.70
C PRO A 301 -1.25 12.48 17.46
N GLN A 302 -2.17 11.60 17.07
CA GLN A 302 -3.60 11.89 16.98
C GLN A 302 -4.12 12.05 18.42
N VAL A 303 -3.63 13.05 19.13
CA VAL A 303 -4.21 13.45 20.41
C VAL A 303 -5.64 13.86 20.08
N PRO A 304 -6.65 13.28 20.76
CA PRO A 304 -8.02 13.74 20.64
C PRO A 304 -8.02 15.24 20.95
N SER A 305 -8.16 16.06 19.92
CA SER A 305 -8.23 17.50 20.09
C SER A 305 -9.54 17.80 20.81
N THR A 306 -9.45 18.34 22.02
CA THR A 306 -10.59 18.94 22.74
C THR A 306 -10.95 20.32 22.17
N ASN A 307 -10.32 20.71 21.06
CA ASN A 307 -10.57 21.99 20.42
C ASN A 307 -11.92 21.96 19.70
N ASP A 308 -12.79 22.91 20.05
CA ASP A 308 -14.08 23.12 19.41
C ASP A 308 -13.97 23.72 18.01
N ASN A 309 -12.77 24.18 17.61
CA ASN A 309 -12.52 24.70 16.27
C ASN A 309 -12.52 23.57 15.23
N LEU A 310 -13.55 23.57 14.39
CA LEU A 310 -13.76 22.57 13.35
C LEU A 310 -12.69 22.65 12.25
N ASP A 311 -12.25 23.86 11.89
CA ASP A 311 -11.20 24.06 10.88
C ASP A 311 -9.91 23.38 11.34
N PHE A 312 -9.46 23.67 12.57
CA PHE A 312 -8.28 23.05 13.17
C PHE A 312 -8.38 21.52 13.25
N LYS A 313 -9.56 21.02 13.64
CA LYS A 313 -9.79 19.58 13.84
C LYS A 313 -9.65 18.79 12.54
N TYR A 314 -10.15 19.32 11.43
CA TYR A 314 -10.25 18.62 10.15
C TYR A 314 -9.16 18.99 9.13
N VAL A 315 -8.18 19.85 9.46
CA VAL A 315 -7.05 20.17 8.57
C VAL A 315 -6.42 18.93 7.95
N ASN A 316 -6.04 17.94 8.78
CA ASN A 316 -5.40 16.72 8.28
C ASN A 316 -6.33 15.90 7.37
N PHE A 317 -7.64 15.92 7.61
CA PHE A 317 -8.60 15.23 6.76
C PHE A 317 -8.73 15.92 5.39
N ILE A 318 -8.84 17.25 5.38
CA ILE A 318 -8.86 18.05 4.14
C ILE A 318 -7.57 17.86 3.36
N TYR A 319 -6.42 17.88 4.02
CA TYR A 319 -5.12 17.67 3.40
C TYR A 319 -4.99 16.27 2.76
N ASN A 320 -5.50 15.22 3.41
CA ASN A 320 -5.55 13.89 2.79
C ASN A 320 -6.45 13.86 1.54
N LEU A 321 -7.51 14.66 1.48
CA LEU A 321 -8.31 14.83 0.26
C LEU A 321 -7.53 15.58 -0.83
N ILE A 322 -6.75 16.60 -0.47
CA ILE A 322 -5.85 17.32 -1.38
C ILE A 322 -4.87 16.33 -2.02
N ILE A 323 -4.13 15.55 -1.21
CA ILE A 323 -3.17 14.56 -1.71
C ILE A 323 -3.86 13.55 -2.63
N SER A 324 -4.98 12.99 -2.18
CA SER A 324 -5.72 11.99 -2.96
C SER A 324 -6.18 12.54 -4.31
N HIS A 325 -6.69 13.77 -4.33
CA HIS A 325 -7.11 14.45 -5.56
C HIS A 325 -5.90 14.74 -6.47
N TYR A 326 -4.82 15.29 -5.92
CA TYR A 326 -3.60 15.60 -6.66
C TYR A 326 -2.98 14.35 -7.30
N ILE A 327 -2.87 13.24 -6.56
CA ILE A 327 -2.24 12.01 -7.07
C ILE A 327 -3.17 11.25 -8.01
N HIS A 328 -4.43 11.03 -7.61
CA HIS A 328 -5.30 10.07 -8.29
C HIS A 328 -6.25 10.70 -9.31
N ALA A 329 -6.66 11.96 -9.13
CA ALA A 329 -7.63 12.60 -10.03
C ALA A 329 -6.95 13.43 -11.12
N THR A 330 -5.91 14.19 -10.79
CA THR A 330 -5.26 15.12 -11.73
C THR A 330 -3.89 14.66 -12.22
N GLY A 331 -3.36 13.54 -11.70
CA GLY A 331 -2.07 12.99 -12.14
C GLY A 331 -0.88 13.90 -11.81
N CYS A 332 -0.86 14.43 -10.59
CA CYS A 332 0.13 15.39 -10.08
C CYS A 332 0.06 16.79 -10.71
N LEU A 333 -1.12 17.20 -11.20
CA LEU A 333 -1.37 18.58 -11.64
C LEU A 333 -2.20 19.34 -10.63
N ASN A 334 -1.74 20.53 -10.24
CA ASN A 334 -2.41 21.31 -9.21
C ASN A 334 -3.44 22.28 -9.80
N GLU A 335 -4.61 21.76 -10.14
CA GLU A 335 -5.68 22.55 -10.74
C GLU A 335 -6.49 23.33 -9.69
N LYS A 336 -6.62 22.76 -8.47
CA LYS A 336 -7.59 23.19 -7.46
C LYS A 336 -7.00 23.87 -6.23
N VAL A 337 -5.75 23.60 -5.87
CA VAL A 337 -5.16 24.11 -4.63
C VAL A 337 -4.38 25.39 -4.89
N ARG A 338 -4.66 26.42 -4.09
CA ARG A 338 -3.95 27.70 -4.12
C ARG A 338 -3.61 28.09 -2.69
N SER A 339 -2.40 27.78 -2.28
CA SER A 339 -1.93 28.01 -0.91
C SER A 339 -1.69 29.49 -0.65
N VAL A 340 -1.86 29.92 0.59
CA VAL A 340 -1.58 31.28 1.05
C VAL A 340 -0.61 31.24 2.20
N LEU A 341 0.44 32.04 2.13
CA LEU A 341 1.37 32.28 3.22
C LEU A 341 0.97 33.59 3.93
N PRO A 342 0.88 33.60 5.27
CA PRO A 342 0.72 34.84 6.03
C PRO A 342 1.82 35.84 5.69
N SER A 343 1.49 37.13 5.81
CA SER A 343 2.43 38.22 5.52
C SER A 343 3.73 38.16 6.34
N ASN A 344 3.69 37.52 7.51
CA ASN A 344 4.79 37.30 8.44
C ASN A 344 5.27 35.83 8.49
N ALA A 345 5.07 35.06 7.42
CA ALA A 345 5.46 33.65 7.40
C ALA A 345 6.94 33.43 7.75
N ASP A 346 7.21 32.44 8.60
CA ASP A 346 8.55 32.06 9.04
C ASP A 346 9.38 31.49 7.87
N VAL A 347 10.69 31.72 7.90
CA VAL A 347 11.66 31.13 6.97
C VAL A 347 11.60 29.60 7.02
N ASP A 348 11.34 29.01 8.19
CA ASP A 348 11.21 27.57 8.32
C ASP A 348 9.98 27.02 7.58
N VAL A 349 8.87 27.75 7.56
CA VAL A 349 7.66 27.39 6.79
C VAL A 349 7.97 27.33 5.30
N LEU A 350 8.73 28.30 4.78
CA LEU A 350 9.17 28.32 3.37
C LEU A 350 10.08 27.15 3.01
N ARG A 351 10.86 26.64 3.97
CA ARG A 351 11.73 25.48 3.74
C ARG A 351 10.91 24.19 3.77
N GLU A 352 9.99 24.07 4.73
CA GLU A 352 9.17 22.86 4.90
C GLU A 352 8.11 22.69 3.79
N ILE A 353 7.50 23.77 3.30
CA ILE A 353 6.50 23.70 2.22
C ILE A 353 7.04 23.06 0.95
N THR A 354 8.36 23.12 0.70
CA THR A 354 9.00 22.48 -0.47
C THR A 354 8.89 20.96 -0.48
N MET A 355 8.59 20.34 0.67
CA MET A 355 8.36 18.90 0.79
C MET A 355 6.95 18.49 0.32
N TYR A 356 6.07 19.46 0.05
CA TYR A 356 4.65 19.26 -0.23
C TYR A 356 4.29 19.83 -1.62
N PRO A 357 4.53 19.07 -2.71
CA PRO A 357 4.33 19.56 -4.07
C PRO A 357 2.88 19.97 -4.37
N ASP A 358 1.91 19.35 -3.70
CA ASP A 358 0.49 19.65 -3.76
C ASP A 358 0.10 20.98 -3.06
N LEU A 359 1.02 21.58 -2.29
CA LEU A 359 0.86 22.89 -1.65
C LEU A 359 1.73 23.98 -2.30
N LEU A 360 2.59 23.64 -3.27
CA LEU A 360 3.58 24.57 -3.85
C LEU A 360 3.02 25.77 -4.62
N PRO A 361 1.82 25.75 -5.23
CA PRO A 361 1.22 26.97 -5.77
C PRO A 361 0.80 27.89 -4.63
N TRP A 362 1.74 28.67 -4.11
CA TRP A 362 1.51 29.58 -3.00
C TRP A 362 1.65 31.05 -3.38
N THR A 363 0.91 31.90 -2.68
CA THR A 363 1.04 33.37 -2.72
C THR A 363 1.16 33.92 -1.31
N TYR A 364 1.80 35.06 -1.14
CA TYR A 364 1.63 35.82 0.10
C TYR A 364 0.22 36.38 0.20
N GLU A 365 -0.28 36.52 1.42
CA GLU A 365 -1.55 37.18 1.75
C GLU A 365 -1.65 38.58 1.12
N THR A 366 -0.56 39.35 1.12
CA THR A 366 -0.51 40.69 0.51
C THR A 366 -0.77 40.71 -0.99
N SER A 367 -0.54 39.58 -1.68
CA SER A 367 -0.78 39.41 -3.11
C SER A 367 -1.98 38.52 -3.40
N PHE A 368 -2.79 38.21 -2.37
CA PHE A 368 -3.96 37.34 -2.50
C PHE A 368 -4.94 37.87 -3.54
N ASP A 369 -5.29 39.15 -3.45
CA ASP A 369 -6.29 39.79 -4.31
C ASP A 369 -5.97 39.66 -5.79
N ASP A 370 -4.77 40.07 -6.19
CA ASP A 370 -4.37 40.11 -7.60
C ASP A 370 -4.31 38.68 -8.19
N ASN A 371 -3.74 37.74 -7.44
CA ASN A 371 -3.55 36.37 -7.88
C ASN A 371 -4.89 35.61 -7.99
N PHE A 372 -5.76 35.72 -6.98
CA PHE A 372 -7.04 35.01 -7.00
C PHE A 372 -8.04 35.63 -7.98
N LYS A 373 -8.05 36.95 -8.15
CA LYS A 373 -8.84 37.58 -9.23
C LYS A 373 -8.37 37.12 -10.61
N ALA A 374 -7.06 36.89 -10.81
CA ALA A 374 -6.55 36.35 -12.07
C ALA A 374 -7.04 34.91 -12.31
N PHE A 375 -7.03 34.04 -11.29
CA PHE A 375 -7.53 32.67 -11.43
C PHE A 375 -9.03 32.57 -11.69
N LEU A 376 -9.80 33.58 -11.27
CA LEU A 376 -11.25 33.63 -11.44
C LEU A 376 -11.69 34.24 -12.77
N LYS A 377 -10.80 34.96 -13.46
CA LYS A 377 -11.03 35.37 -14.85
C LYS A 377 -10.90 34.13 -15.73
N LYS A 378 -12.03 33.53 -16.13
CA LYS A 378 -12.05 32.48 -17.14
C LYS A 378 -11.43 33.06 -18.41
N ASP A 379 -10.48 32.36 -19.01
CA ASP A 379 -10.05 32.65 -20.39
C ASP A 379 -11.30 32.49 -21.28
N ASP A 380 -11.78 33.60 -21.83
CA ASP A 380 -12.71 33.60 -22.95
C ASP A 380 -11.92 33.19 -24.20
N GLU A 381 -11.65 31.90 -24.36
CA GLU A 381 -11.23 31.28 -25.64
C GLU A 381 -12.14 30.13 -26.06
#